data_AF-A0A0B7N4L2-F1
#
_entry.id   AF-A0A0B7N4L2-F1
#
_cell.length_a   1.000
_cell.length_b   1.000
_cell.length_c   1.000
_cell.angle_alpha   90.00
_cell.angle_beta   90.00
_cell.angle_gamma   90.00
#
_symmetry.space_group_name_H-M   'P 1'
#
loop_
_entity.id
_entity.type
_entity.pdbx_description
1 polymer ?
#
loop_
_entity_poly.entity_id
_entity_poly.type
_entity_poly.pdbx_seq_one_letter_code
_entity_poly.pdbx_strand_id
1 'polypeptide(L)'
;MHRLDPFIIYTVKLAMTYQSVDESLSSQDEKAMLSQRHESPMFPETLARVLAIKKFPLKSDEKAPKLQRENILSLLYHADEQWVNSTLELNQSVKQNQGSHQHAIDHVHRQQRIFLDTCHILHKHLIDTPKKFSEPIWFAAQVLHRQCHVRHLEPFTTLLKPLASELWMSMEQLRRAIHRLIQKQQQQTNTGVLSLFFSASYSSQKNHRLLQSLMPYLTTFEQHWSIFERSLYECYVQTVFGKHDADLLEHNTAHDLPLSSALFSDSLTQMLPLVLDRAIDRHLLDVGAIQALDPIAFVALPRLAILAGVTWLAHVTGWRTNNSELPAWIQMHRETLSRIATAFTELEVQLLQTSSKEKRHSFVYTYKALEKALISGCNDAVIKPIYLDICIVADSILASHLAQSFTTALCHLFKHVGLQYDIEFQDEADAIPIEQATLLELTF
;
A
#
# COMPACT_ATOMS: atom_id res chain seq x y z
N MET A 1 -11.39 10.23 -2.79
CA MET A 1 -9.98 10.60 -2.53
C MET A 1 -9.26 9.38 -1.97
N HIS A 2 -8.51 8.65 -2.80
CA HIS A 2 -7.72 7.50 -2.34
C HIS A 2 -6.44 8.01 -1.67
N ARG A 3 -6.48 8.22 -0.35
CA ARG A 3 -5.24 8.33 0.43
C ARG A 3 -4.61 6.94 0.39
N LEU A 4 -3.34 6.87 -0.06
CA LEU A 4 -2.52 5.68 0.11
C LEU A 4 -2.67 5.14 1.53
N ASP A 5 -2.96 3.86 1.64
CA ASP A 5 -3.02 3.18 2.91
C ASP A 5 -1.64 3.32 3.61
N PRO A 6 -1.59 3.87 4.83
CA PRO A 6 -0.39 3.91 5.66
C PRO A 6 0.34 2.56 5.72
N PHE A 7 -0.38 1.45 5.55
CA PHE A 7 0.16 0.10 5.48
C PHE A 7 1.11 -0.12 4.29
N ILE A 8 0.91 0.55 3.14
CA ILE A 8 1.80 0.47 1.97
C ILE A 8 3.11 1.20 2.25
N ILE A 9 3.00 2.40 2.81
CA ILE A 9 4.15 3.22 3.22
C ILE A 9 4.92 2.50 4.33
N TYR A 10 4.21 1.83 5.23
CA TYR A 10 4.75 1.04 6.32
C TYR A 10 5.43 -0.24 5.84
N THR A 11 4.86 -0.97 4.87
CA THR A 11 5.48 -2.19 4.37
C THR A 11 6.62 -1.94 3.41
N VAL A 12 6.57 -0.89 2.56
CA VAL A 12 7.76 -0.44 1.84
C VAL A 12 8.87 -0.08 2.84
N LYS A 13 8.54 0.60 3.94
CA LYS A 13 9.51 0.84 5.02
C LYS A 13 10.00 -0.46 5.67
N LEU A 14 9.13 -1.41 6.05
CA LEU A 14 9.49 -2.68 6.69
C LEU A 14 10.33 -3.59 5.80
N ALA A 15 9.92 -3.77 4.54
CA ALA A 15 10.69 -4.48 3.51
C ALA A 15 12.10 -3.89 3.38
N MET A 16 12.23 -2.58 3.60
CA MET A 16 13.51 -1.88 3.54
C MET A 16 14.29 -1.81 4.87
N THR A 17 13.69 -2.11 6.03
CA THR A 17 14.36 -1.96 7.35
C THR A 17 14.79 -3.26 8.05
N TYR A 18 14.65 -4.43 7.44
CA TYR A 18 15.07 -5.67 8.12
C TYR A 18 16.55 -6.03 7.87
N GLN A 19 17.46 -5.44 8.66
CA GLN A 19 18.71 -6.12 9.01
C GLN A 19 18.42 -7.20 10.06
N SER A 20 18.93 -8.39 9.77
CA SER A 20 18.89 -9.67 10.50
C SER A 20 18.78 -9.55 12.02
N VAL A 21 17.66 -10.05 12.57
CA VAL A 21 17.59 -10.51 13.95
C VAL A 21 16.97 -11.90 13.91
N ASP A 22 17.85 -12.88 13.76
CA ASP A 22 17.74 -14.32 14.11
C ASP A 22 18.39 -15.21 13.05
N GLU A 23 19.72 -15.20 13.00
CA GLU A 23 20.54 -16.27 12.42
C GLU A 23 20.97 -17.32 13.47
N SER A 24 20.26 -17.41 14.61
CA SER A 24 20.66 -18.33 15.69
C SER A 24 19.71 -19.52 15.91
N LEU A 25 18.56 -19.65 15.24
CA LEU A 25 17.60 -20.71 15.60
C LEU A 25 16.93 -21.51 14.46
N SER A 26 17.25 -21.31 13.18
CA SER A 26 16.85 -22.26 12.12
C SER A 26 18.06 -22.65 11.29
N SER A 27 18.72 -23.71 11.75
CA SER A 27 19.95 -24.22 11.18
C SER A 27 19.67 -25.23 10.06
N GLN A 28 20.50 -25.10 9.01
CA GLN A 28 20.91 -26.09 8.01
C GLN A 28 20.20 -26.18 6.65
N ASP A 29 18.88 -26.05 6.52
CA ASP A 29 18.25 -26.30 5.18
C ASP A 29 18.32 -25.11 4.20
N GLU A 30 18.26 -23.86 4.67
CA GLU A 30 18.35 -22.69 3.76
C GLU A 30 19.76 -22.43 3.21
N LYS A 31 20.80 -22.83 3.96
CA LYS A 31 22.20 -22.71 3.48
C LYS A 31 22.50 -23.68 2.33
N ALA A 32 21.80 -24.80 2.25
CA ALA A 32 21.97 -25.75 1.14
C ALA A 32 21.31 -25.26 -0.16
N MET A 33 20.15 -24.59 -0.09
CA MET A 33 19.49 -24.05 -1.29
C MET A 33 20.16 -22.80 -1.88
N LEU A 34 20.88 -22.02 -1.07
CA LEU A 34 21.60 -20.82 -1.54
C LEU A 34 22.99 -21.13 -2.14
N SER A 35 23.48 -22.36 -2.04
CA SER A 35 24.85 -22.73 -2.43
C SER A 35 25.00 -23.19 -3.90
N GLN A 36 23.92 -23.26 -4.70
CA GLN A 36 23.95 -23.82 -6.06
C GLN A 36 23.48 -22.89 -7.20
N ARG A 37 23.64 -21.57 -7.08
CA ARG A 37 23.60 -20.67 -8.25
C ARG A 37 24.96 -20.01 -8.49
N HIS A 38 25.76 -20.70 -9.29
CA HIS A 38 27.02 -20.21 -9.86
C HIS A 38 26.79 -19.02 -10.82
N GLU A 39 27.70 -18.05 -10.69
CA GLU A 39 28.32 -17.24 -11.75
C GLU A 39 27.45 -16.28 -12.58
N SER A 40 27.25 -15.08 -12.02
CA SER A 40 27.36 -13.82 -12.75
C SER A 40 27.97 -12.76 -11.83
N PRO A 41 29.02 -12.02 -12.24
CA PRO A 41 29.76 -11.15 -11.34
C PRO A 41 29.06 -9.79 -11.24
N MET A 42 28.31 -9.51 -10.17
CA MET A 42 27.97 -8.12 -9.77
C MET A 42 27.20 -8.12 -8.42
N PHE A 43 27.91 -8.03 -7.30
CA PHE A 43 27.33 -7.54 -6.04
C PHE A 43 28.21 -6.40 -5.52
N PRO A 44 27.70 -5.37 -4.81
CA PRO A 44 26.33 -4.85 -4.74
C PRO A 44 26.26 -3.39 -5.28
N GLU A 45 25.12 -2.96 -5.83
CA GLU A 45 24.90 -1.52 -6.01
C GLU A 45 24.86 -0.86 -4.62
N THR A 46 25.78 0.06 -4.34
CA THR A 46 25.74 0.81 -3.07
C THR A 46 24.48 1.65 -3.01
N LEU A 47 23.91 1.86 -1.82
CA LEU A 47 22.72 2.71 -1.64
C LEU A 47 22.93 4.12 -2.23
N ALA A 48 24.17 4.62 -2.21
CA ALA A 48 24.55 5.87 -2.88
C ALA A 48 24.33 5.87 -4.41
N ARG A 49 24.51 4.72 -5.08
CA ARG A 49 24.21 4.54 -6.50
C ARG A 49 22.71 4.44 -6.77
N VAL A 50 21.96 3.79 -5.88
CA VAL A 50 20.48 3.73 -5.96
C VAL A 50 19.89 5.13 -5.88
N LEU A 51 20.33 5.89 -4.88
CA LEU A 51 19.89 7.27 -4.64
C LEU A 51 20.48 8.27 -5.65
N ALA A 52 21.44 7.84 -6.49
CA ALA A 52 22.12 8.71 -7.44
C ALA A 52 21.16 9.31 -8.47
N ILE A 53 21.20 10.64 -8.61
CA ILE A 53 20.41 11.38 -9.58
C ILE A 53 21.30 12.23 -10.50
N LYS A 54 20.87 12.36 -11.76
CA LYS A 54 21.59 13.13 -12.77
C LYS A 54 21.56 14.63 -12.45
N LYS A 55 22.74 15.26 -12.49
CA LYS A 55 22.90 16.71 -12.47
C LYS A 55 22.67 17.29 -13.86
N PHE A 56 21.93 18.40 -13.95
CA PHE A 56 21.79 19.18 -15.17
C PHE A 56 22.59 20.48 -15.00
N PRO A 57 23.80 20.58 -15.58
CA PRO A 57 24.60 21.78 -15.45
C PRO A 57 23.95 22.94 -16.20
N LEU A 58 23.96 24.11 -15.57
CA LEU A 58 23.76 25.38 -16.27
C LEU A 58 24.90 25.60 -17.27
N LYS A 59 24.63 26.31 -18.36
CA LYS A 59 25.70 26.75 -19.26
C LYS A 59 26.59 27.77 -18.55
N SER A 60 27.85 27.90 -18.98
CA SER A 60 28.87 28.76 -18.34
C SER A 60 28.42 30.22 -18.13
N ASP A 61 27.51 30.72 -18.97
CA ASP A 61 27.01 32.10 -18.93
C ASP A 61 25.67 32.25 -18.19
N GLU A 62 25.06 31.15 -17.74
CA GLU A 62 23.76 31.13 -17.06
C GLU A 62 23.94 31.21 -15.54
N LYS A 63 23.21 32.11 -14.88
CA LYS A 63 23.24 32.26 -13.43
C LYS A 63 22.13 31.41 -12.81
N ALA A 64 22.37 30.77 -11.67
CA ALA A 64 21.29 30.13 -10.92
C ALA A 64 20.17 31.16 -10.60
N PRO A 65 18.88 30.81 -10.76
CA PRO A 65 17.80 31.69 -10.35
C PRO A 65 17.92 32.00 -8.86
N LYS A 66 17.52 33.20 -8.45
CA LYS A 66 17.44 33.55 -7.02
C LYS A 66 16.28 32.78 -6.39
N LEU A 67 16.47 32.29 -5.17
CA LEU A 67 15.41 31.63 -4.41
C LEU A 67 14.30 32.64 -4.11
N GLN A 68 13.12 32.39 -4.68
CA GLN A 68 11.94 33.20 -4.48
C GLN A 68 10.82 32.27 -3.99
N ARG A 69 10.36 32.49 -2.76
CA ARG A 69 9.25 31.72 -2.18
C ARG A 69 7.98 31.82 -3.03
N GLU A 70 7.83 32.97 -3.67
CA GLU A 70 6.74 33.29 -4.57
C GLU A 70 7.00 32.88 -6.04
N ASN A 71 7.89 31.94 -6.30
CA ASN A 71 8.11 31.47 -7.66
C ASN A 71 8.30 29.96 -7.66
N ILE A 72 7.30 29.23 -8.15
CA ILE A 72 7.30 27.76 -8.16
C ILE A 72 8.47 27.21 -8.98
N LEU A 73 8.85 27.84 -10.10
CA LEU A 73 10.01 27.41 -10.89
C LEU A 73 11.33 27.58 -10.12
N SER A 74 11.45 28.67 -9.36
CA SER A 74 12.60 28.89 -8.47
C SER A 74 12.64 27.83 -7.36
N LEU A 75 11.50 27.55 -6.72
CA LEU A 75 11.40 26.49 -5.70
C LEU A 75 11.79 25.12 -6.25
N LEU A 76 11.27 24.75 -7.43
CA LEU A 76 11.57 23.48 -8.09
C LEU A 76 13.07 23.35 -8.43
N TYR A 77 13.68 24.42 -8.92
CA TYR A 77 15.12 24.45 -9.20
C TYR A 77 15.95 24.22 -7.94
N HIS A 78 15.66 24.95 -6.87
CA HIS A 78 16.44 24.85 -5.64
C HIS A 78 16.23 23.51 -4.93
N ALA A 79 15.01 22.97 -4.95
CA ALA A 79 14.75 21.62 -4.44
C ALA A 79 15.53 20.56 -5.23
N ASP A 80 15.60 20.70 -6.56
CA ASP A 80 16.39 19.81 -7.41
C ASP A 80 17.90 19.90 -7.12
N GLU A 81 18.44 21.12 -7.05
CA GLU A 81 19.85 21.35 -6.74
C GLU A 81 20.22 20.82 -5.34
N GLN A 82 19.37 21.02 -4.33
CA GLN A 82 19.60 20.47 -3.00
C GLN A 82 19.61 18.94 -3.00
N TRP A 83 18.74 18.30 -3.77
CA TRP A 83 18.73 16.86 -3.93
C TRP A 83 19.98 16.35 -4.68
N VAL A 84 20.40 17.02 -5.75
CA VAL A 84 21.65 16.68 -6.45
C VAL A 84 22.85 16.81 -5.52
N ASN A 85 22.93 17.91 -4.75
CA ASN A 85 24.05 18.15 -3.85
C ASN A 85 24.10 17.14 -2.69
N SER A 86 22.96 16.81 -2.06
CA SER A 86 22.93 15.78 -1.00
C SER A 86 23.35 14.41 -1.52
N THR A 87 23.02 14.11 -2.78
CA THR A 87 23.46 12.89 -3.45
C THR A 87 24.96 12.88 -3.72
N LEU A 88 25.54 14.01 -4.11
CA LEU A 88 26.99 14.14 -4.29
C LEU A 88 27.74 14.01 -2.96
N GLU A 89 27.23 14.63 -1.90
CA GLU A 89 27.74 14.51 -0.53
C GLU A 89 27.73 13.06 -0.06
N LEU A 90 26.63 12.33 -0.28
CA LEU A 90 26.54 10.90 0.03
C LEU A 90 27.61 10.09 -0.72
N ASN A 91 27.77 10.34 -2.02
CA ASN A 91 28.79 9.66 -2.82
C ASN A 91 30.22 9.98 -2.36
N GLN A 92 30.48 11.21 -1.89
CA GLN A 92 31.77 11.59 -1.31
C GLN A 92 32.01 10.92 0.03
N SER A 93 31.00 10.89 0.91
CA SER A 93 31.07 10.23 2.22
C SER A 93 31.39 8.74 2.07
N VAL A 94 30.74 8.06 1.13
CA VAL A 94 31.01 6.64 0.81
C VAL A 94 32.43 6.46 0.28
N LYS A 95 32.93 7.33 -0.60
CA LYS A 95 34.31 7.27 -1.10
C LYS A 95 35.36 7.50 -0.01
N GLN A 96 35.03 8.28 1.00
CA GLN A 96 35.93 8.65 2.09
C GLN A 96 35.90 7.65 3.27
N ASN A 97 35.09 6.58 3.20
CA ASN A 97 34.89 5.60 4.28
C ASN A 97 34.61 6.25 5.65
N GLN A 98 33.92 7.39 5.66
CA GLN A 98 33.59 8.12 6.89
C GLN A 98 32.43 7.43 7.61
N GLY A 99 32.73 6.54 8.56
CA GLY A 99 31.79 6.05 9.58
C GLY A 99 30.37 5.72 9.11
N SER A 100 29.37 5.99 9.95
CA SER A 100 27.97 5.76 9.62
C SER A 100 27.46 6.78 8.59
N HIS A 101 27.13 6.33 7.38
CA HIS A 101 26.54 7.14 6.31
C HIS A 101 25.06 7.47 6.52
N GLN A 102 24.46 7.07 7.66
CA GLN A 102 23.02 7.19 7.90
C GLN A 102 22.53 8.64 7.78
N HIS A 103 23.29 9.60 8.31
CA HIS A 103 22.92 11.01 8.21
C HIS A 103 22.88 11.50 6.74
N ALA A 104 23.82 11.08 5.91
CA ALA A 104 23.86 11.46 4.49
C ALA A 104 22.71 10.80 3.71
N ILE A 105 22.36 9.55 4.04
CA ILE A 105 21.21 8.84 3.47
C ILE A 105 19.90 9.56 3.85
N ASP A 106 19.69 9.83 5.13
CA ASP A 106 18.52 10.53 5.63
C ASP A 106 18.40 11.94 5.01
N HIS A 107 19.54 12.60 4.79
CA HIS A 107 19.58 13.88 4.09
C HIS A 107 19.07 13.76 2.65
N VAL A 108 19.47 12.73 1.88
CA VAL A 108 18.96 12.51 0.52
C VAL A 108 17.45 12.26 0.51
N HIS A 109 16.94 11.36 1.37
CA HIS A 109 15.50 11.09 1.47
C HIS A 109 14.70 12.36 1.84
N ARG A 110 15.25 13.20 2.70
CA ARG A 110 14.64 14.50 3.03
C ARG A 110 14.56 15.41 1.80
N GLN A 111 15.63 15.51 1.00
CA GLN A 111 15.62 16.36 -0.20
C GLN A 111 14.68 15.82 -1.29
N GLN A 112 14.58 14.50 -1.44
CA GLN A 112 13.58 13.87 -2.31
C GLN A 112 12.17 14.27 -1.90
N ARG A 113 11.85 14.20 -0.61
CA ARG A 113 10.54 14.62 -0.08
C ARG A 113 10.25 16.08 -0.38
N ILE A 114 11.21 16.98 -0.17
CA ILE A 114 11.06 18.42 -0.49
C ILE A 114 10.76 18.63 -1.97
N PHE A 115 11.46 17.92 -2.87
CA PHE A 115 11.20 18.00 -4.30
C PHE A 115 9.79 17.51 -4.68
N LEU A 116 9.38 16.36 -4.14
CA LEU A 116 8.04 15.79 -4.35
C LEU A 116 6.92 16.69 -3.79
N ASP A 117 7.12 17.30 -2.62
CA ASP A 117 6.19 18.28 -2.04
C ASP A 117 6.10 19.53 -2.93
N THR A 118 7.22 19.96 -3.53
CA THR A 118 7.22 21.08 -4.48
C THR A 118 6.50 20.72 -5.79
N CYS A 119 6.61 19.47 -6.26
CA CYS A 119 5.82 18.96 -7.38
C CYS A 119 4.32 18.93 -7.04
N HIS A 120 3.94 18.57 -5.82
CA HIS A 120 2.56 18.65 -5.35
C HIS A 120 2.03 20.09 -5.36
N ILE A 121 2.85 21.07 -4.96
CA ILE A 121 2.49 22.49 -5.06
C ILE A 121 2.25 22.88 -6.53
N LEU A 122 3.14 22.50 -7.45
CA LEU A 122 2.94 22.73 -8.89
C LEU A 122 1.64 22.09 -9.38
N HIS A 123 1.38 20.84 -8.98
CA HIS A 123 0.19 20.08 -9.34
C HIS A 123 -1.09 20.78 -8.88
N LYS A 124 -1.14 21.24 -7.62
CA LYS A 124 -2.24 22.04 -7.08
C LYS A 124 -2.48 23.36 -7.82
N HIS A 125 -1.46 23.93 -8.45
CA HIS A 125 -1.62 25.18 -9.23
C HIS A 125 -2.13 24.95 -10.65
N LEU A 126 -1.98 23.73 -11.19
CA LEU A 126 -2.28 23.42 -12.58
C LEU A 126 -3.49 22.50 -12.75
N ILE A 127 -3.79 21.65 -11.75
CA ILE A 127 -4.77 20.56 -11.84
C ILE A 127 -5.74 20.64 -10.66
N ASP A 128 -7.04 20.46 -10.95
CA ASP A 128 -8.13 20.61 -9.97
C ASP A 128 -8.12 19.55 -8.87
N THR A 129 -7.66 18.34 -9.18
CA THR A 129 -7.58 17.21 -8.23
C THR A 129 -6.13 16.90 -7.87
N PRO A 130 -5.53 17.60 -6.88
CA PRO A 130 -4.12 17.49 -6.66
C PRO A 130 -3.68 16.15 -6.06
N LYS A 131 -2.68 15.51 -6.67
CA LYS A 131 -2.08 14.27 -6.16
C LYS A 131 -0.88 14.58 -5.27
N LYS A 132 -0.78 13.87 -4.14
CA LYS A 132 0.38 13.93 -3.25
C LYS A 132 1.34 12.78 -3.57
N PHE A 133 2.62 13.08 -3.69
CA PHE A 133 3.65 12.10 -4.03
C PHE A 133 4.44 11.69 -2.78
N SER A 134 4.51 10.39 -2.51
CA SER A 134 5.16 9.83 -1.32
C SER A 134 6.57 9.34 -1.64
N GLU A 135 7.56 9.85 -0.89
CA GLU A 135 8.97 9.49 -1.09
C GLU A 135 9.27 7.97 -1.07
N PRO A 136 8.66 7.13 -0.21
CA PRO A 136 8.91 5.69 -0.24
C PRO A 136 8.54 5.00 -1.56
N ILE A 137 7.51 5.48 -2.27
CA ILE A 137 7.14 4.97 -3.59
C ILE A 137 8.19 5.37 -4.62
N TRP A 138 8.63 6.62 -4.55
CA TRP A 138 9.73 7.08 -5.39
C TRP A 138 10.98 6.24 -5.16
N PHE A 139 11.38 6.03 -3.90
CA PHE A 139 12.55 5.23 -3.56
C PHE A 139 12.44 3.78 -4.04
N ALA A 140 11.27 3.14 -3.91
CA ALA A 140 11.02 1.81 -4.48
C ALA A 140 11.23 1.79 -6.01
N ALA A 141 10.76 2.82 -6.72
CA ALA A 141 11.02 2.95 -8.14
C ALA A 141 12.52 3.11 -8.45
N GLN A 142 13.26 3.87 -7.63
CA GLN A 142 14.72 4.00 -7.81
C GLN A 142 15.44 2.66 -7.64
N VAL A 143 15.09 1.88 -6.61
CA VAL A 143 15.64 0.54 -6.37
C VAL A 143 15.41 -0.35 -7.58
N LEU A 144 14.17 -0.45 -8.05
CA LEU A 144 13.81 -1.34 -9.17
C LEU A 144 14.43 -0.89 -10.50
N HIS A 145 14.44 0.42 -10.78
CA HIS A 145 15.08 0.98 -11.98
C HIS A 145 16.57 0.61 -12.05
N ARG A 146 17.22 0.59 -10.87
CA ARG A 146 18.64 0.28 -10.67
C ARG A 146 18.92 -1.22 -10.62
N GLN A 147 18.00 -2.05 -11.11
CA GLN A 147 18.16 -3.51 -11.19
C GLN A 147 18.27 -4.19 -9.80
N CYS A 148 17.93 -3.48 -8.72
CA CYS A 148 17.85 -4.04 -7.39
C CYS A 148 16.46 -4.62 -7.15
N HIS A 149 16.37 -5.51 -6.16
CA HIS A 149 15.10 -6.09 -5.72
C HIS A 149 14.54 -5.32 -4.52
N VAL A 150 13.22 -5.16 -4.49
CA VAL A 150 12.51 -4.77 -3.27
C VAL A 150 12.27 -6.05 -2.49
N ARG A 151 12.76 -6.09 -1.26
CA ARG A 151 12.64 -7.27 -0.40
C ARG A 151 11.19 -7.70 -0.26
N HIS A 152 10.94 -9.00 -0.28
CA HIS A 152 9.61 -9.64 -0.27
C HIS A 152 8.79 -9.45 -1.55
N LEU A 153 9.18 -8.55 -2.47
CA LEU A 153 8.55 -8.40 -3.78
C LEU A 153 9.43 -8.98 -4.91
N GLU A 154 10.41 -9.82 -4.58
CA GLU A 154 11.33 -10.44 -5.55
C GLU A 154 10.58 -11.15 -6.69
N PRO A 155 9.51 -11.93 -6.44
CA PRO A 155 8.75 -12.60 -7.50
C PRO A 155 8.13 -11.63 -8.51
N PHE A 156 7.83 -10.40 -8.09
CA PHE A 156 7.17 -9.37 -8.89
C PHE A 156 8.15 -8.41 -9.56
N THR A 157 9.47 -8.63 -9.42
CA THR A 157 10.48 -7.72 -9.98
C THR A 157 10.30 -7.53 -11.49
N THR A 158 10.00 -8.60 -12.23
CA THR A 158 9.80 -8.56 -13.69
C THR A 158 8.62 -7.68 -14.09
N LEU A 159 7.55 -7.67 -13.28
CA LEU A 159 6.36 -6.85 -13.48
C LEU A 159 6.60 -5.38 -13.11
N LEU A 160 7.23 -5.13 -11.95
CA LEU A 160 7.36 -3.77 -11.40
C LEU A 160 8.47 -2.93 -12.05
N LYS A 161 9.54 -3.57 -12.53
CA LYS A 161 10.72 -2.91 -13.10
C LYS A 161 10.46 -2.05 -14.36
N PRO A 162 9.66 -2.48 -15.36
CA PRO A 162 9.33 -1.60 -16.49
C PRO A 162 8.57 -0.35 -16.01
N LEU A 163 7.59 -0.52 -15.11
CA LEU A 163 6.80 0.57 -14.55
C LEU A 163 7.67 1.56 -13.73
N ALA A 164 8.59 1.04 -12.92
CA ALA A 164 9.57 1.85 -12.19
C ALA A 164 10.46 2.65 -13.14
N SER A 165 10.84 2.08 -14.29
CA SER A 165 11.66 2.75 -15.30
C SER A 165 10.88 3.84 -16.03
N GLU A 166 9.62 3.63 -16.37
CA GLU A 166 8.73 4.65 -16.95
C GLU A 166 8.53 5.82 -15.98
N LEU A 167 8.31 5.52 -14.70
CA LEU A 167 8.22 6.53 -13.65
C LEU A 167 9.53 7.32 -13.51
N TRP A 168 10.68 6.65 -13.44
CA TRP A 168 11.98 7.31 -13.42
C TRP A 168 12.19 8.25 -14.61
N MET A 169 11.89 7.77 -15.82
CA MET A 169 12.07 8.53 -17.06
C MET A 169 11.17 9.77 -17.12
N SER A 170 9.91 9.66 -16.69
CA SER A 170 9.00 10.80 -16.61
C SER A 170 9.45 11.85 -15.60
N MET A 171 9.98 11.44 -14.44
CA MET A 171 10.59 12.35 -13.47
C MET A 171 11.81 13.08 -14.07
N GLU A 172 12.69 12.37 -14.77
CA GLU A 172 13.81 13.02 -15.46
C GLU A 172 13.35 14.01 -16.54
N GLN A 173 12.30 13.68 -17.29
CA GLN A 173 11.75 14.58 -18.31
C GLN A 173 11.17 15.85 -17.67
N LEU A 174 10.42 15.72 -16.56
CA LEU A 174 9.90 16.85 -15.80
C LEU A 174 11.04 17.75 -15.29
N ARG A 175 12.06 17.15 -14.66
CA ARG A 175 13.26 17.88 -14.19
C ARG A 175 13.95 18.63 -15.33
N ARG A 176 14.16 17.97 -16.48
CA ARG A 176 14.75 18.60 -17.68
C ARG A 176 13.88 19.75 -18.21
N ALA A 177 12.56 19.59 -18.20
CA ALA A 177 11.64 20.63 -18.63
C ALA A 177 11.73 21.87 -17.72
N ILE A 178 11.78 21.66 -16.40
CA ILE A 178 11.98 22.74 -15.41
C ILE A 178 13.27 23.51 -15.70
N HIS A 179 14.40 22.81 -15.85
CA HIS A 179 15.70 23.44 -16.17
C HIS A 179 15.65 24.23 -17.48
N ARG A 180 15.04 23.68 -18.54
CA ARG A 180 14.88 24.37 -19.83
C ARG A 180 14.01 25.64 -19.72
N LEU A 181 12.98 25.62 -18.89
CA LEU A 181 12.12 26.79 -18.69
C LEU A 181 12.84 27.91 -17.94
N ILE A 182 13.65 27.56 -16.95
CA ILE A 182 14.48 28.53 -16.21
C ILE A 182 15.48 29.19 -17.16
N GLN A 183 16.13 28.41 -18.03
CA GLN A 183 17.02 28.94 -19.06
C GLN A 183 16.30 29.91 -20.00
N LYS A 184 15.09 29.57 -20.47
CA LYS A 184 14.26 30.45 -21.30
C LYS A 184 13.87 31.74 -20.57
N GLN A 185 13.52 31.65 -19.29
CA GLN A 185 13.17 32.81 -18.48
C GLN A 185 14.35 33.78 -18.33
N GLN A 186 15.57 33.26 -18.13
CA GLN A 186 16.77 34.07 -17.98
C GLN A 186 17.20 34.76 -19.29
N GLN A 187 17.07 34.06 -20.42
CA GLN A 187 17.36 34.65 -21.74
C GLN A 187 16.45 35.85 -22.02
N GLN A 188 15.17 35.77 -21.65
CA GLN A 188 14.21 36.87 -21.83
C GLN A 188 14.52 38.08 -20.93
N THR A 189 15.11 37.87 -19.75
CA THR A 189 15.47 38.98 -18.84
C THR A 189 16.77 39.70 -19.22
N ASN A 190 17.68 39.04 -19.96
CA ASN A 190 18.97 39.62 -20.36
C ASN A 190 18.89 40.50 -21.61
N THR A 191 17.82 40.44 -22.40
CA THR A 191 17.62 41.27 -23.61
C THR A 191 16.96 42.63 -23.34
N GLY A 192 16.76 43.03 -22.08
CA GLY A 192 16.10 44.30 -21.75
C GLY A 192 16.71 45.01 -20.55
N VAL A 193 17.23 46.23 -20.78
CA VAL A 193 17.80 47.17 -19.79
C VAL A 193 16.80 47.62 -18.71
N LEU A 194 15.53 47.15 -18.76
CA LEU A 194 14.46 47.49 -17.82
C LEU A 194 14.05 46.34 -16.85
N SER A 195 14.86 45.28 -16.68
CA SER A 195 14.51 44.17 -15.78
C SER A 195 14.68 44.46 -14.27
N LEU A 196 15.18 45.65 -13.90
CA LEU A 196 15.39 46.06 -12.50
C LEU A 196 14.09 46.30 -11.70
N PHE A 197 12.91 46.33 -12.34
CA PHE A 197 11.63 46.62 -11.68
C PHE A 197 10.63 45.45 -11.66
N PHE A 198 10.94 44.30 -12.25
CA PHE A 198 10.04 43.14 -12.19
C PHE A 198 10.47 42.17 -11.09
N SER A 199 10.20 42.58 -9.85
CA SER A 199 9.68 41.63 -8.85
C SER A 199 8.50 40.91 -9.49
N ALA A 200 8.75 39.71 -10.04
CA ALA A 200 7.80 38.92 -10.78
C ALA A 200 6.69 38.44 -9.83
N SER A 201 5.70 39.30 -9.56
CA SER A 201 4.46 38.90 -8.95
C SER A 201 3.83 37.77 -9.79
N TYR A 202 3.30 36.76 -9.10
CA TYR A 202 2.58 35.61 -9.67
C TYR A 202 1.47 35.96 -10.67
N SER A 203 1.04 37.21 -10.74
CA SER A 203 -0.09 37.71 -11.52
C SER A 203 0.22 37.97 -13.01
N SER A 204 1.47 37.82 -13.47
CA SER A 204 1.76 37.99 -14.89
C SER A 204 1.26 36.79 -15.71
N GLN A 205 0.31 37.03 -16.62
CA GLN A 205 -0.23 36.06 -17.58
C GLN A 205 0.86 35.27 -18.34
N LYS A 206 2.06 35.84 -18.49
CA LYS A 206 3.24 35.18 -19.09
C LYS A 206 3.81 34.05 -18.21
N ASN A 207 3.88 34.23 -16.89
CA ASN A 207 4.37 33.20 -15.96
C ASN A 207 3.40 32.01 -15.89
N HIS A 208 2.09 32.28 -15.96
CA HIS A 208 1.09 31.22 -16.03
C HIS A 208 1.24 30.36 -17.29
N ARG A 209 1.47 30.98 -18.46
CA ARG A 209 1.75 30.25 -19.72
C ARG A 209 3.03 29.42 -19.66
N LEU A 210 4.07 29.92 -18.99
CA LEU A 210 5.31 29.16 -18.79
C LEU A 210 5.06 27.94 -17.90
N LEU A 211 4.34 28.09 -16.80
CA LEU A 211 3.97 26.96 -15.93
C LEU A 211 3.06 25.96 -16.65
N GLN A 212 2.10 26.41 -17.44
CA GLN A 212 1.24 25.54 -18.26
C GLN A 212 2.06 24.67 -19.23
N SER A 213 3.23 25.11 -19.68
CA SER A 213 4.08 24.28 -20.54
C SER A 213 4.70 23.06 -19.81
N LEU A 214 4.67 23.03 -18.47
CA LEU A 214 5.03 21.84 -17.67
C LEU A 214 3.90 20.82 -17.58
N MET A 215 2.66 21.23 -17.86
CA MET A 215 1.46 20.39 -17.74
C MET A 215 1.63 19.00 -18.39
N PRO A 216 2.05 18.86 -19.67
CA PRO A 216 2.17 17.54 -20.28
C PRO A 216 3.16 16.63 -19.53
N TYR A 217 4.29 17.17 -19.07
CA TYR A 217 5.28 16.39 -18.32
C TYR A 217 4.77 15.99 -16.94
N LEU A 218 4.03 16.88 -16.28
CA LEU A 218 3.45 16.64 -14.97
C LEU A 218 2.32 15.59 -15.05
N THR A 219 1.46 15.66 -16.07
CA THR A 219 0.41 14.67 -16.33
C THR A 219 1.01 13.29 -16.63
N THR A 220 2.04 13.21 -17.49
CA THR A 220 2.71 11.94 -17.77
C THR A 220 3.37 11.37 -16.51
N PHE A 221 4.02 12.22 -15.69
CA PHE A 221 4.59 11.80 -14.41
C PHE A 221 3.51 11.27 -13.46
N GLU A 222 2.38 11.95 -13.32
CA GLU A 222 1.26 11.52 -12.48
C GLU A 222 0.67 10.19 -12.96
N GLN A 223 0.51 10.00 -14.27
CA GLN A 223 0.00 8.77 -14.86
C GLN A 223 0.91 7.58 -14.53
N HIS A 224 2.21 7.69 -14.84
CA HIS A 224 3.17 6.62 -14.52
C HIS A 224 3.29 6.41 -13.01
N TRP A 225 3.20 7.47 -12.21
CA TRP A 225 3.18 7.35 -10.74
C TRP A 225 2.00 6.50 -10.30
N SER A 226 0.80 6.80 -10.81
CA SER A 226 -0.43 6.11 -10.42
C SER A 226 -0.43 4.64 -10.85
N ILE A 227 0.09 4.34 -12.04
CA ILE A 227 0.22 2.97 -12.53
C ILE A 227 1.22 2.20 -11.65
N PHE A 228 2.41 2.74 -11.44
CA PHE A 228 3.44 2.10 -10.62
C PHE A 228 2.98 1.90 -9.17
N GLU A 229 2.37 2.92 -8.57
CA GLU A 229 1.83 2.90 -7.21
C GLU A 229 0.78 1.79 -7.04
N ARG A 230 -0.16 1.68 -7.99
CA ARG A 230 -1.18 0.64 -8.00
C ARG A 230 -0.56 -0.75 -8.16
N SER A 231 0.34 -0.95 -9.11
CA SER A 231 0.95 -2.28 -9.30
C SER A 231 1.88 -2.67 -8.15
N LEU A 232 2.64 -1.72 -7.59
CA LEU A 232 3.44 -1.95 -6.38
C LEU A 232 2.54 -2.39 -5.23
N TYR A 233 1.35 -1.80 -5.14
CA TYR A 233 0.36 -2.16 -4.17
C TYR A 233 -0.24 -3.56 -4.41
N GLU A 234 -0.65 -3.88 -5.63
CA GLU A 234 -1.16 -5.21 -6.00
C GLU A 234 -0.14 -6.31 -5.69
N CYS A 235 1.13 -6.09 -6.03
CA CYS A 235 2.21 -7.02 -5.72
C CYS A 235 2.42 -7.19 -4.21
N TYR A 236 2.35 -6.08 -3.47
CA TYR A 236 2.38 -6.10 -2.01
C TYR A 236 1.22 -6.93 -1.45
N VAL A 237 0.02 -6.70 -1.97
CA VAL A 237 -1.17 -7.42 -1.57
C VAL A 237 -0.95 -8.92 -1.83
N GLN A 238 -0.54 -9.30 -3.04
CA GLN A 238 -0.30 -10.69 -3.37
C GLN A 238 0.81 -11.35 -2.52
N THR A 239 1.84 -10.59 -2.14
CA THR A 239 2.93 -11.08 -1.29
C THR A 239 2.47 -11.35 0.14
N VAL A 240 1.67 -10.44 0.70
CA VAL A 240 1.27 -10.52 2.11
C VAL A 240 0.03 -11.38 2.31
N PHE A 241 -0.79 -11.53 1.27
CA PHE A 241 -2.11 -12.13 1.34
C PHE A 241 -2.32 -13.31 0.36
N GLY A 242 -1.32 -13.70 -0.44
CA GLY A 242 -1.40 -14.83 -1.38
C GLY A 242 -1.99 -14.46 -2.75
N LYS A 243 -2.14 -15.43 -3.65
CA LYS A 243 -2.80 -15.23 -4.95
C LYS A 243 -4.28 -14.97 -4.71
N HIS A 244 -4.73 -13.75 -4.96
CA HIS A 244 -6.15 -13.41 -4.97
C HIS A 244 -6.75 -13.78 -6.30
N ASP A 245 -7.44 -14.92 -6.37
CA ASP A 245 -8.36 -15.18 -7.48
C ASP A 245 -9.66 -14.42 -7.19
N ALA A 246 -9.71 -13.15 -7.57
CA ALA A 246 -10.97 -12.37 -7.56
C ALA A 246 -12.03 -13.02 -8.49
N ASP A 247 -11.59 -13.85 -9.44
CA ASP A 247 -12.42 -14.54 -10.43
C ASP A 247 -13.19 -15.76 -9.85
N LEU A 248 -12.81 -16.28 -8.67
CA LEU A 248 -13.45 -17.44 -8.03
C LEU A 248 -14.93 -17.22 -7.66
N LEU A 249 -15.33 -15.97 -7.39
CA LEU A 249 -16.72 -15.64 -7.07
C LEU A 249 -17.57 -15.34 -8.31
N GLU A 250 -16.99 -14.77 -9.36
CA GLU A 250 -17.75 -14.44 -10.58
C GLU A 250 -18.13 -15.71 -11.38
N HIS A 251 -17.25 -16.72 -11.41
CA HIS A 251 -17.46 -17.94 -12.19
C HIS A 251 -18.56 -18.87 -11.63
N ASN A 252 -19.05 -18.64 -10.41
CA ASN A 252 -19.97 -19.56 -9.72
C ASN A 252 -21.41 -19.05 -9.54
N THR A 253 -21.77 -17.93 -10.16
CA THR A 253 -23.16 -17.44 -10.21
C THR A 253 -24.10 -18.30 -11.09
N ALA A 254 -23.57 -19.34 -11.75
CA ALA A 254 -24.29 -20.18 -12.69
C ALA A 254 -24.95 -21.44 -12.07
N HIS A 255 -24.76 -21.71 -10.78
CA HIS A 255 -25.34 -22.89 -10.12
C HIS A 255 -26.47 -22.51 -9.14
N ASP A 256 -27.71 -22.64 -9.64
CA ASP A 256 -29.01 -22.81 -8.96
C ASP A 256 -29.07 -22.60 -7.43
N LEU A 257 -29.05 -21.35 -6.93
CA LEU A 257 -29.30 -21.05 -5.50
C LEU A 257 -30.18 -19.79 -5.26
N PRO A 258 -30.97 -19.75 -4.16
CA PRO A 258 -32.13 -18.86 -3.98
C PRO A 258 -31.86 -17.62 -3.10
N LEU A 259 -30.66 -17.03 -3.15
CA LEU A 259 -30.36 -15.78 -2.42
C LEU A 259 -30.33 -14.61 -3.39
N SER A 260 -30.78 -13.44 -2.95
CA SER A 260 -30.79 -12.23 -3.76
C SER A 260 -29.37 -11.91 -4.26
N SER A 261 -29.21 -11.74 -5.58
CA SER A 261 -27.94 -11.36 -6.22
C SER A 261 -27.26 -10.17 -5.53
N ALA A 262 -28.04 -9.24 -4.98
CA ALA A 262 -27.56 -8.07 -4.26
C ALA A 262 -26.75 -8.38 -2.99
N LEU A 263 -27.03 -9.50 -2.31
CA LEU A 263 -26.33 -9.91 -1.07
C LEU A 263 -25.00 -10.63 -1.36
N PHE A 264 -24.92 -11.31 -2.50
CA PHE A 264 -23.68 -11.94 -2.97
C PHE A 264 -22.72 -10.95 -3.63
N SER A 265 -23.24 -9.90 -4.26
CA SER A 265 -22.44 -8.87 -4.91
C SER A 265 -21.91 -7.79 -3.95
N ASP A 266 -22.14 -7.90 -2.64
CA ASP A 266 -21.69 -6.88 -1.71
C ASP A 266 -20.23 -7.06 -1.29
N SER A 267 -19.62 -5.96 -0.85
CA SER A 267 -18.19 -5.94 -0.53
C SER A 267 -17.80 -6.83 0.65
N LEU A 268 -18.71 -7.20 1.57
CA LEU A 268 -18.38 -8.14 2.63
C LEU A 268 -18.27 -9.56 2.05
N THR A 269 -19.29 -10.01 1.32
CA THR A 269 -19.34 -11.34 0.73
C THR A 269 -18.20 -11.56 -0.27
N GLN A 270 -17.89 -10.53 -1.07
CA GLN A 270 -16.80 -10.56 -2.04
C GLN A 270 -15.40 -10.76 -1.43
N MET A 271 -15.21 -10.36 -0.17
CA MET A 271 -13.94 -10.51 0.53
C MET A 271 -13.78 -11.84 1.26
N LEU A 272 -14.88 -12.56 1.54
CA LEU A 272 -14.82 -13.77 2.36
C LEU A 272 -13.83 -14.82 1.83
N PRO A 273 -13.71 -15.08 0.51
CA PRO A 273 -12.69 -16.01 0.01
C PRO A 273 -11.27 -15.54 0.31
N LEU A 274 -10.98 -14.25 0.10
CA LEU A 274 -9.64 -13.67 0.36
C LEU A 274 -9.25 -13.77 1.84
N VAL A 275 -10.24 -13.59 2.73
CA VAL A 275 -10.04 -13.69 4.17
C VAL A 275 -9.83 -15.14 4.58
N LEU A 276 -10.58 -16.06 3.97
CA LEU A 276 -10.48 -17.49 4.22
C LEU A 276 -9.15 -18.07 3.78
N ASP A 277 -8.71 -17.80 2.55
CA ASP A 277 -7.42 -18.25 2.02
C ASP A 277 -6.27 -17.77 2.91
N ARG A 278 -6.29 -16.49 3.29
CA ARG A 278 -5.31 -15.94 4.23
C ARG A 278 -5.37 -16.63 5.59
N ALA A 279 -6.56 -16.91 6.11
CA ALA A 279 -6.72 -17.55 7.40
C ALA A 279 -6.12 -18.97 7.39
N ILE A 280 -6.28 -19.71 6.29
CA ILE A 280 -5.66 -21.03 6.09
C ILE A 280 -4.14 -20.89 5.98
N ASP A 281 -3.65 -20.01 5.10
CA ASP A 281 -2.21 -19.78 4.88
C ASP A 281 -1.46 -19.39 6.16
N ARG A 282 -2.13 -18.67 7.05
CA ARG A 282 -1.57 -18.23 8.34
C ARG A 282 -1.80 -19.22 9.48
N HIS A 283 -2.40 -20.37 9.21
CA HIS A 283 -2.80 -21.36 10.20
C HIS A 283 -3.67 -20.76 11.32
N LEU A 284 -4.50 -19.77 10.96
CA LEU A 284 -5.52 -19.19 11.82
C LEU A 284 -6.77 -20.07 11.84
N LEU A 285 -7.14 -20.63 10.69
CA LEU A 285 -8.18 -21.64 10.55
C LEU A 285 -7.57 -22.90 9.95
N ASP A 286 -7.92 -24.03 10.53
CA ASP A 286 -7.54 -25.33 9.99
C ASP A 286 -8.50 -25.76 8.88
N VAL A 287 -7.96 -26.38 7.82
CA VAL A 287 -8.77 -26.90 6.72
C VAL A 287 -9.74 -27.98 7.23
N GLY A 288 -9.30 -28.79 8.19
CA GLY A 288 -10.17 -29.77 8.84
C GLY A 288 -11.36 -29.13 9.57
N ALA A 289 -11.16 -28.01 10.26
CA ALA A 289 -12.23 -27.26 10.91
C ALA A 289 -13.24 -26.67 9.89
N ILE A 290 -12.75 -26.20 8.74
CA ILE A 290 -13.59 -25.70 7.64
C ILE A 290 -14.43 -26.83 7.04
N GLN A 291 -13.80 -27.98 6.79
CA GLN A 291 -14.46 -29.16 6.22
C GLN A 291 -15.51 -29.75 7.15
N ALA A 292 -15.22 -29.82 8.45
CA ALA A 292 -16.15 -30.29 9.47
C ALA A 292 -17.27 -29.28 9.78
N LEU A 293 -17.29 -28.12 9.09
CA LEU A 293 -18.21 -27.03 9.36
C LEU A 293 -18.20 -26.62 10.84
N ASP A 294 -17.00 -26.58 11.43
CA ASP A 294 -16.82 -26.27 12.85
C ASP A 294 -17.39 -24.86 13.16
N PRO A 295 -18.24 -24.72 14.19
CA PRO A 295 -18.77 -23.42 14.63
C PRO A 295 -17.70 -22.35 14.81
N ILE A 296 -16.46 -22.71 15.18
CA ILE A 296 -15.34 -21.79 15.30
C ILE A 296 -15.07 -21.08 13.96
N ALA A 297 -15.12 -21.79 12.83
CA ALA A 297 -14.91 -21.19 11.51
C ALA A 297 -16.02 -20.20 11.14
N PHE A 298 -17.28 -20.53 11.48
CA PHE A 298 -18.44 -19.66 11.25
C PHE A 298 -18.40 -18.38 12.08
N VAL A 299 -17.82 -18.42 13.29
CA VAL A 299 -17.67 -17.26 14.15
C VAL A 299 -16.40 -16.46 13.81
N ALA A 300 -15.31 -17.14 13.44
CA ALA A 300 -14.03 -16.51 13.15
C ALA A 300 -14.01 -15.77 11.82
N LEU A 301 -14.51 -16.38 10.74
CA LEU A 301 -14.39 -15.81 9.40
C LEU A 301 -15.05 -14.42 9.28
N PRO A 302 -16.25 -14.16 9.82
CA PRO A 302 -16.88 -12.84 9.76
C PRO A 302 -16.06 -11.81 10.57
N ARG A 303 -15.54 -12.19 11.74
CA ARG A 303 -14.68 -11.33 12.57
C ARG A 303 -13.39 -10.95 11.84
N LEU A 304 -12.74 -11.92 11.20
CA LEU A 304 -11.56 -11.70 10.37
C LEU A 304 -11.88 -10.85 9.14
N ALA A 305 -13.08 -10.97 8.56
CA ALA A 305 -13.52 -10.16 7.42
C ALA A 305 -13.77 -8.71 7.82
N ILE A 306 -14.36 -8.45 8.99
CA ILE A 306 -14.47 -7.08 9.53
C ILE A 306 -13.08 -6.47 9.74
N LEU A 307 -12.16 -7.22 10.38
CA LEU A 307 -10.78 -6.78 10.54
C LEU A 307 -10.11 -6.48 9.20
N ALA A 308 -10.27 -7.36 8.22
CA ALA A 308 -9.69 -7.20 6.88
C ALA A 308 -10.24 -5.95 6.19
N GLY A 309 -11.56 -5.78 6.16
CA GLY A 309 -12.22 -4.67 5.47
C GLY A 309 -11.95 -3.30 6.09
N VAL A 310 -11.56 -3.22 7.37
CA VAL A 310 -11.10 -1.98 8.02
C VAL A 310 -9.59 -1.87 8.09
N THR A 311 -8.83 -2.81 7.54
CA THR A 311 -7.36 -2.75 7.49
C THR A 311 -6.88 -2.95 6.05
N TRP A 312 -6.40 -4.13 5.70
CA TRP A 312 -5.72 -4.38 4.44
C TRP A 312 -6.64 -4.43 3.20
N LEU A 313 -7.94 -4.65 3.38
CA LEU A 313 -8.96 -4.53 2.33
C LEU A 313 -9.71 -3.19 2.35
N ALA A 314 -9.30 -2.22 3.19
CA ALA A 314 -9.97 -0.93 3.33
C ALA A 314 -10.10 -0.12 2.03
N HIS A 315 -9.22 -0.38 1.07
CA HIS A 315 -9.25 0.25 -0.25
C HIS A 315 -10.31 -0.35 -1.19
N VAL A 316 -10.59 -1.66 -1.07
CA VAL A 316 -11.65 -2.36 -1.81
C VAL A 316 -13.00 -1.97 -1.23
N THR A 317 -13.09 -2.02 0.09
CA THR A 317 -14.34 -1.81 0.81
C THR A 317 -14.75 -0.36 0.92
N GLY A 318 -13.76 0.54 0.97
CA GLY A 318 -13.97 1.93 1.31
C GLY A 318 -14.44 2.17 2.74
N TRP A 319 -14.53 1.16 3.62
CA TRP A 319 -15.18 1.26 4.94
C TRP A 319 -14.54 2.25 5.91
N ARG A 320 -13.29 2.66 5.65
CA ARG A 320 -12.63 3.75 6.39
C ARG A 320 -13.07 5.15 5.96
N THR A 321 -13.82 5.28 4.88
CA THR A 321 -14.28 6.56 4.35
C THR A 321 -15.70 6.84 4.81
N ASN A 322 -15.95 8.04 5.34
CA ASN A 322 -17.28 8.42 5.84
C ASN A 322 -18.38 8.39 4.75
N ASN A 323 -17.98 8.38 3.48
CA ASN A 323 -18.89 8.45 2.33
C ASN A 323 -19.14 7.09 1.67
N SER A 324 -18.55 5.99 2.14
CA SER A 324 -18.84 4.68 1.56
C SER A 324 -20.19 4.14 2.03
N GLU A 325 -20.94 3.58 1.08
CA GLU A 325 -22.06 2.69 1.41
C GLU A 325 -21.50 1.43 2.05
N LEU A 326 -22.06 1.06 3.20
CA LEU A 326 -21.67 -0.16 3.89
C LEU A 326 -22.52 -1.32 3.36
N PRO A 327 -21.97 -2.55 3.33
CA PRO A 327 -22.75 -3.75 3.04
C PRO A 327 -24.02 -3.84 3.89
N ALA A 328 -25.08 -4.41 3.34
CA ALA A 328 -26.34 -4.58 4.04
C ALA A 328 -26.16 -5.31 5.38
N TRP A 329 -25.24 -6.28 5.44
CA TRP A 329 -24.92 -7.05 6.65
C TRP A 329 -24.45 -6.20 7.83
N ILE A 330 -23.76 -5.08 7.58
CA ILE A 330 -23.08 -4.30 8.62
C ILE A 330 -23.48 -2.82 8.61
N GLN A 331 -24.48 -2.46 7.81
CA GLN A 331 -24.91 -1.07 7.64
C GLN A 331 -25.33 -0.43 8.97
N MET A 332 -25.97 -1.20 9.86
CA MET A 332 -26.41 -0.73 11.17
C MET A 332 -25.25 -0.47 12.14
N HIS A 333 -24.04 -0.94 11.83
CA HIS A 333 -22.85 -0.82 12.67
C HIS A 333 -21.87 0.26 12.20
N ARG A 334 -22.34 1.25 11.43
CA ARG A 334 -21.50 2.34 10.89
C ARG A 334 -20.67 3.05 11.97
N GLU A 335 -21.28 3.35 13.11
CA GLU A 335 -20.58 4.04 14.22
C GLU A 335 -19.48 3.16 14.83
N THR A 336 -19.78 1.88 15.08
CA THR A 336 -18.79 0.92 15.59
C THR A 336 -17.65 0.72 14.60
N LEU A 337 -17.93 0.58 13.30
CA LEU A 337 -16.91 0.52 12.24
C LEU A 337 -16.05 1.79 12.19
N SER A 338 -16.65 2.96 12.39
CA SER A 338 -15.91 4.22 12.47
C SER A 338 -14.96 4.26 13.67
N ARG A 339 -15.37 3.73 14.83
CA ARG A 339 -14.48 3.57 15.99
C ARG A 339 -13.31 2.63 15.70
N ILE A 340 -13.59 1.48 15.08
CA ILE A 340 -12.55 0.52 14.67
C ILE A 340 -11.56 1.19 13.71
N ALA A 341 -12.06 1.86 12.67
CA ALA A 341 -11.24 2.57 11.68
C ALA A 341 -10.40 3.68 12.32
N THR A 342 -10.95 4.42 13.27
CA THR A 342 -10.24 5.47 14.01
C THR A 342 -9.13 4.87 14.87
N ALA A 343 -9.39 3.79 15.60
CA ALA A 343 -8.40 3.11 16.42
C ALA A 343 -7.21 2.60 15.57
N PHE A 344 -7.47 2.02 14.40
CA PHE A 344 -6.40 1.63 13.48
C PHE A 344 -5.65 2.82 12.89
N THR A 345 -6.36 3.90 12.57
CA THR A 345 -5.72 5.14 12.09
C THR A 345 -4.80 5.73 13.14
N GLU A 346 -5.18 5.71 14.42
CA GLU A 346 -4.33 6.16 15.53
C GLU A 346 -3.08 5.29 15.69
N LEU A 347 -3.24 3.96 15.64
CA LEU A 347 -2.11 3.02 15.66
C LEU A 347 -1.15 3.27 14.49
N GLU A 348 -1.68 3.53 13.29
CA GLU A 348 -0.89 3.86 12.09
C GLU A 348 -0.19 5.22 12.21
N VAL A 349 -0.85 6.24 12.77
CA VAL A 349 -0.23 7.55 13.00
C VAL A 349 0.91 7.44 14.01
N GLN A 350 0.72 6.68 15.10
CA GLN A 350 1.78 6.41 16.07
C GLN A 350 2.98 5.71 15.42
N LEU A 351 2.74 4.79 14.50
CA LEU A 351 3.80 4.17 13.70
C LEU A 351 4.56 5.16 12.82
N LEU A 352 3.83 6.02 12.12
CA LEU A 352 4.44 6.99 11.20
C LEU A 352 5.25 8.07 11.91
N GLN A 353 4.85 8.43 13.13
CA GLN A 353 5.53 9.43 13.96
C GLN A 353 6.73 8.88 14.73
N THR A 354 6.85 7.55 14.88
CA THR A 354 7.94 6.96 15.67
C THR A 354 9.13 6.52 14.80
N SER A 355 10.32 7.02 15.13
CA SER A 355 11.59 6.65 14.48
C SER A 355 12.18 5.31 14.96
N SER A 356 11.78 4.79 16.13
CA SER A 356 12.33 3.56 16.71
C SER A 356 11.81 2.29 16.01
N LYS A 357 12.75 1.38 15.67
CA LYS A 357 12.49 0.05 15.09
C LYS A 357 11.63 -0.84 16.01
N GLU A 358 11.78 -0.71 17.33
CA GLU A 358 11.07 -1.49 18.34
C GLU A 358 9.55 -1.24 18.33
N LYS A 359 9.14 0.02 18.16
CA LYS A 359 7.71 0.37 18.11
C LYS A 359 7.04 -0.07 16.81
N ARG A 360 7.79 -0.26 15.72
CA ARG A 360 7.28 -0.85 14.47
C ARG A 360 6.92 -2.32 14.68
N HIS A 361 7.83 -3.08 15.30
CA HIS A 361 7.56 -4.47 15.63
C HIS A 361 6.36 -4.61 16.58
N SER A 362 6.18 -3.66 17.50
CA SER A 362 5.01 -3.61 18.39
C SER A 362 3.69 -3.59 17.63
N PHE A 363 3.53 -2.81 16.56
CA PHE A 363 2.27 -2.83 15.78
C PHE A 363 2.01 -4.17 15.09
N VAL A 364 3.03 -4.77 14.47
CA VAL A 364 2.88 -6.08 13.80
C VAL A 364 2.50 -7.14 14.83
N TYR A 365 3.09 -7.07 16.01
CA TYR A 365 2.74 -7.93 17.13
C TYR A 365 1.30 -7.70 17.59
N THR A 366 0.87 -6.45 17.81
CA THR A 366 -0.49 -6.08 18.18
C THR A 366 -1.52 -6.57 17.16
N TYR A 367 -1.25 -6.40 15.87
CA TYR A 367 -2.13 -6.84 14.79
C TYR A 367 -2.23 -8.38 14.73
N LYS A 368 -1.11 -9.10 14.83
CA LYS A 368 -1.09 -10.57 14.89
C LYS A 368 -1.78 -11.11 16.15
N ALA A 369 -1.59 -10.43 17.29
CA ALA A 369 -2.25 -10.77 18.54
C ALA A 369 -3.77 -10.60 18.41
N LEU A 370 -4.22 -9.54 17.73
CA LEU A 370 -5.63 -9.33 17.44
C LEU A 370 -6.20 -10.39 16.48
N GLU A 371 -5.51 -10.71 15.37
CA GLU A 371 -5.93 -11.79 14.45
C GLU A 371 -6.17 -13.11 15.21
N LYS A 372 -5.23 -13.49 16.09
CA LYS A 372 -5.38 -14.69 16.93
C LYS A 372 -6.53 -14.55 17.93
N ALA A 373 -6.64 -13.40 18.59
CA ALA A 373 -7.65 -13.15 19.60
C ALA A 373 -9.09 -13.23 19.04
N LEU A 374 -9.31 -12.86 17.78
CA LEU A 374 -10.63 -12.96 17.12
C LEU A 374 -11.14 -14.41 16.99
N ILE A 375 -10.23 -15.39 17.05
CA ILE A 375 -10.52 -16.83 16.93
C ILE A 375 -10.52 -17.48 18.31
N SER A 376 -9.45 -17.30 19.09
CA SER A 376 -9.26 -17.98 20.36
C SER A 376 -9.78 -17.22 21.59
N GLY A 377 -10.31 -16.02 21.40
CA GLY A 377 -10.67 -15.10 22.47
C GLY A 377 -9.54 -14.16 22.91
N CYS A 378 -9.91 -13.06 23.56
CA CYS A 378 -9.00 -11.96 23.90
C CYS A 378 -8.78 -11.82 25.41
N ASN A 379 -7.54 -12.05 25.85
CA ASN A 379 -7.09 -11.78 27.24
C ASN A 379 -6.21 -10.53 27.38
N ASP A 380 -5.79 -9.94 26.26
CA ASP A 380 -4.89 -8.78 26.25
C ASP A 380 -5.68 -7.47 26.35
N ALA A 381 -5.43 -6.70 27.42
CA ALA A 381 -6.10 -5.44 27.69
C ALA A 381 -5.84 -4.36 26.62
N VAL A 382 -4.72 -4.44 25.89
CA VAL A 382 -4.34 -3.45 24.86
C VAL A 382 -5.24 -3.58 23.63
N ILE A 383 -5.50 -4.81 23.17
CA ILE A 383 -6.30 -5.07 21.96
C ILE A 383 -7.79 -5.29 22.25
N LYS A 384 -8.16 -5.52 23.53
CA LYS A 384 -9.54 -5.80 23.95
C LYS A 384 -10.58 -4.80 23.44
N PRO A 385 -10.35 -3.47 23.42
CA PRO A 385 -11.34 -2.53 22.91
C PRO A 385 -11.65 -2.76 21.42
N ILE A 386 -10.61 -2.91 20.59
CA ILE A 386 -10.76 -3.15 19.14
C ILE A 386 -11.37 -4.52 18.90
N TYR A 387 -10.93 -5.54 19.64
CA TYR A 387 -11.49 -6.89 19.60
C TYR A 387 -13.01 -6.89 19.86
N LEU A 388 -13.47 -6.21 20.92
CA LEU A 388 -14.88 -6.16 21.28
C LEU A 388 -15.71 -5.45 20.21
N ASP A 389 -15.22 -4.31 19.70
CA ASP A 389 -15.92 -3.61 18.63
C ASP A 389 -16.05 -4.49 17.37
N ILE A 390 -14.98 -5.23 16.98
CA ILE A 390 -15.05 -6.19 15.85
C ILE A 390 -16.06 -7.30 16.11
N CYS A 391 -16.05 -7.90 17.31
CA CYS A 391 -17.00 -8.96 17.67
C CYS A 391 -18.44 -8.45 17.66
N ILE A 392 -18.69 -7.22 18.15
CA ILE A 392 -20.03 -6.61 18.11
C ILE A 392 -20.55 -6.53 16.68
N VAL A 393 -19.71 -6.09 15.72
CA VAL A 393 -20.13 -6.01 14.31
C VAL A 393 -20.33 -7.40 13.73
N ALA A 394 -19.35 -8.28 13.85
CA ALA A 394 -19.37 -9.59 13.21
C ALA A 394 -20.46 -10.52 13.77
N ASP A 395 -20.58 -10.60 15.10
CA ASP A 395 -21.53 -11.49 15.77
C ASP A 395 -22.98 -11.00 15.56
N SER A 396 -23.18 -9.69 15.34
CA SER A 396 -24.50 -9.18 14.96
C SER A 396 -25.01 -9.77 13.65
N ILE A 397 -24.11 -10.07 12.70
CA ILE A 397 -24.47 -10.67 11.41
C ILE A 397 -25.10 -12.04 11.67
N LEU A 398 -24.44 -12.83 12.53
CA LEU A 398 -24.86 -14.17 12.95
C LEU A 398 -26.09 -14.18 13.87
N ALA A 399 -26.42 -13.04 14.50
CA ALA A 399 -27.60 -12.89 15.36
C ALA A 399 -28.76 -12.11 14.71
N SER A 400 -28.57 -11.60 13.49
CA SER A 400 -29.55 -10.77 12.79
C SER A 400 -30.62 -11.58 12.05
N HIS A 401 -31.63 -10.90 11.53
CA HIS A 401 -32.59 -11.49 10.58
C HIS A 401 -31.94 -12.00 9.28
N LEU A 402 -30.68 -11.61 9.00
CA LEU A 402 -29.91 -12.07 7.86
C LEU A 402 -29.01 -13.27 8.18
N ALA A 403 -28.97 -13.74 9.44
CA ALA A 403 -28.05 -14.78 9.90
C ALA A 403 -28.10 -16.07 9.07
N GLN A 404 -29.30 -16.54 8.73
CA GLN A 404 -29.47 -17.75 7.91
C GLN A 404 -28.91 -17.56 6.49
N SER A 405 -29.13 -16.40 5.88
CA SER A 405 -28.60 -16.08 4.56
C SER A 405 -27.07 -16.01 4.58
N PHE A 406 -26.50 -15.39 5.61
CA PHE A 406 -25.04 -15.31 5.76
C PHE A 406 -24.40 -16.67 6.01
N THR A 407 -25.01 -17.47 6.87
CA THR A 407 -24.56 -18.85 7.17
C THR A 407 -24.56 -19.69 5.90
N THR A 408 -25.59 -19.54 5.05
CA THR A 408 -25.67 -20.22 3.76
C THR A 408 -24.51 -19.81 2.83
N ALA A 409 -24.18 -18.51 2.79
CA ALA A 409 -23.03 -18.02 2.02
C ALA A 409 -21.70 -18.60 2.54
N LEU A 410 -21.51 -18.70 3.86
CA LEU A 410 -20.33 -19.33 4.47
C LEU A 410 -20.25 -20.82 4.18
N CYS A 411 -21.37 -21.56 4.31
CA CYS A 411 -21.44 -22.98 3.96
C CYS A 411 -21.03 -23.22 2.50
N HIS A 412 -21.50 -22.39 1.59
CA HIS A 412 -21.14 -22.49 0.18
C HIS A 412 -19.64 -22.26 -0.03
N LEU A 413 -19.09 -21.23 0.60
CA LEU A 413 -17.66 -20.94 0.55
C LEU A 413 -16.83 -22.12 1.09
N PHE A 414 -17.20 -22.66 2.25
CA PHE A 414 -16.46 -23.77 2.88
C PHE A 414 -16.52 -25.06 2.06
N LYS A 415 -17.68 -25.37 1.46
CA LYS A 415 -17.82 -26.52 0.54
C LYS A 415 -16.91 -26.36 -0.68
N HIS A 416 -16.85 -25.17 -1.26
CA HIS A 416 -15.96 -24.90 -2.40
C HIS A 416 -14.48 -25.10 -2.03
N VAL A 417 -14.06 -24.60 -0.87
CA VAL A 417 -12.68 -24.79 -0.40
C VAL A 417 -12.37 -26.27 -0.21
N GLY A 418 -13.27 -27.07 0.37
CA GLY A 418 -13.04 -28.50 0.51
C GLY A 418 -12.87 -29.25 -0.83
N LEU A 419 -13.54 -28.79 -1.90
CA LEU A 419 -13.36 -29.35 -3.25
C LEU A 419 -11.99 -29.00 -3.84
N GLN A 420 -11.44 -27.83 -3.49
CA GLN A 420 -10.16 -27.33 -4.02
C GLN A 420 -8.93 -28.05 -3.43
N TYR A 421 -9.09 -28.76 -2.30
CA TYR A 421 -8.04 -29.54 -1.64
C TYR A 421 -8.10 -31.06 -1.95
N ASP A 422 -8.85 -31.50 -2.98
CA ASP A 422 -8.92 -32.90 -3.47
C ASP A 422 -9.23 -33.93 -2.36
N ILE A 423 -10.27 -33.68 -1.56
CA ILE A 423 -10.73 -34.59 -0.51
C ILE A 423 -12.20 -34.95 -0.78
N GLU A 424 -12.49 -36.25 -0.84
CA GLU A 424 -13.84 -36.78 -1.00
C GLU A 424 -14.71 -36.34 0.18
N PHE A 425 -15.65 -35.42 -0.06
CA PHE A 425 -16.77 -35.25 0.86
C PHE A 425 -17.54 -36.57 0.87
N GLN A 426 -17.66 -37.21 2.03
CA GLN A 426 -18.67 -38.25 2.17
C GLN A 426 -20.02 -37.57 1.96
N ASP A 427 -20.69 -37.92 0.85
CA ASP A 427 -22.09 -37.60 0.64
C ASP A 427 -22.86 -38.18 1.82
N GLU A 428 -23.13 -37.37 2.85
CA GLU A 428 -24.09 -37.70 3.90
C GLU A 428 -25.48 -37.66 3.26
N ALA A 429 -25.85 -38.75 2.61
CA ALA A 429 -27.21 -39.02 2.14
C ALA A 429 -28.25 -39.04 3.28
N ASP A 430 -27.81 -38.94 4.53
CA ASP A 430 -28.64 -38.96 5.74
C ASP A 430 -28.58 -37.66 6.58
N ALA A 431 -27.91 -36.59 6.11
CA ALA A 431 -27.97 -35.30 6.79
C ALA A 431 -29.32 -34.63 6.52
N ILE A 432 -30.25 -34.77 7.47
CA ILE A 432 -31.51 -34.03 7.50
C ILE A 432 -31.17 -32.53 7.35
N PRO A 433 -31.70 -31.84 6.32
CA PRO A 433 -31.50 -30.40 6.16
C PRO A 433 -31.90 -29.71 7.46
N ILE A 434 -31.12 -28.73 7.91
CA ILE A 434 -31.43 -27.92 9.11
C ILE A 434 -32.87 -27.35 9.04
N GLU A 435 -33.41 -27.18 7.83
CA GLU A 435 -34.80 -26.81 7.55
C GLU A 435 -35.86 -27.77 8.12
N GLN A 436 -35.55 -29.06 8.30
CA GLN A 436 -36.46 -30.06 8.87
C GLN A 436 -36.30 -30.25 10.39
N ALA A 437 -35.13 -29.95 10.95
CA ALA A 437 -34.91 -30.07 12.40
C ALA A 437 -35.75 -29.02 13.18
N THR A 438 -35.85 -27.80 12.67
CA THR A 438 -36.64 -26.72 13.30
C THR A 438 -38.16 -26.90 13.12
N LEU A 439 -38.61 -27.65 12.11
CA LEU A 439 -40.04 -27.94 11.90
C LEU A 439 -40.54 -29.14 12.72
N LEU A 440 -39.66 -30.08 13.07
CA LEU A 440 -39.99 -31.23 13.92
C LEU A 440 -40.12 -30.85 15.41
N GLU A 441 -39.43 -29.82 15.89
CA GLU A 441 -39.57 -29.33 17.27
C GLU A 441 -40.83 -28.46 17.50
N LEU A 442 -41.52 -28.03 16.43
CA LEU A 442 -42.76 -27.25 16.51
C LEU A 442 -44.04 -28.09 16.37
N THR A 443 -43.93 -29.42 16.32
CA THR A 443 -45.07 -30.35 16.18
C THR A 443 -45.19 -31.39 17.30
N PHE A 444 -44.65 -31.13 18.49
CA PHE A 444 -44.95 -31.90 19.70
C PHE A 444 -45.39 -31.02 20.89
#